data_AF-A0A2T2Y429-F1
#
_entry.id   AF-A0A2T2Y429-F1
#
_cell.length_a   1.000
_cell.length_b   1.000
_cell.length_c   1.000
_cell.angle_alpha   90.00
_cell.angle_beta   90.00
_cell.angle_gamma   90.00
#
_symmetry.space_group_name_H-M   'P 1'
#
loop_
_entity.id
_entity.type
_entity.pdbx_description
1 polymer ?
#
loop_
_entity_poly.entity_id
_entity_poly.type
_entity_poly.pdbx_seq_one_letter_code
_entity_poly.pdbx_strand_id
1 'polypeptide(L)'
;MTKKHLIPVYPELGADSLRKLTMIASQHYPGWAKEEKRSGEPLNMTMSYCIEVAYNLLEKSRTTLPLYDALPPPKTVKAQILYDIYQRVTTLKGNGSSTAQMVLYLNQAQFPTPDDLFADKPLTAAARKPSRWDNRDIDTIITRDGQPTDLLREHLQALNKRGQRKRAPGAKSVR
;
A
#
# COMPACT_ATOMS: atom_id res chain seq x y z
N MET A 1 8.10 -3.16 38.75
CA MET A 1 7.01 -3.62 37.87
C MET A 1 7.51 -3.67 36.44
N THR A 2 7.68 -4.88 35.92
CA THR A 2 8.22 -5.17 34.58
C THR A 2 7.17 -4.86 33.51
N LYS A 3 7.40 -3.82 32.69
CA LYS A 3 6.69 -3.66 31.43
C LYS A 3 7.14 -4.78 30.51
N LYS A 4 6.27 -5.78 30.29
CA LYS A 4 6.43 -6.74 29.20
C LYS A 4 6.48 -5.92 27.90
N HIS A 5 7.68 -5.73 27.36
CA HIS A 5 7.82 -5.34 25.97
C HIS A 5 7.18 -6.45 25.14
N LEU A 6 6.02 -6.16 24.55
CA LEU A 6 5.46 -7.02 23.52
C LEU A 6 6.50 -7.08 22.41
N ILE A 7 7.11 -8.24 22.25
CA ILE A 7 7.99 -8.55 21.13
C ILE A 7 7.10 -8.47 19.89
N PRO A 8 7.36 -7.56 18.94
CA PRO A 8 6.73 -7.70 17.63
C PRO A 8 7.27 -9.00 17.05
N VAL A 9 6.40 -10.02 16.96
CA VAL A 9 6.71 -11.27 16.28
C VAL A 9 6.77 -10.94 14.79
N TYR A 10 7.92 -10.45 14.34
CA TYR A 10 8.31 -10.67 12.97
C TYR A 10 8.47 -12.19 12.84
N PRO A 11 7.83 -12.86 11.86
CA PRO A 11 8.27 -14.21 11.53
C PRO A 11 9.79 -14.15 11.32
N GLU A 12 10.53 -15.14 11.83
CA GLU A 12 11.96 -15.23 11.60
C GLU A 12 12.20 -15.40 10.09
N LEU A 13 12.33 -14.27 9.40
CA LEU A 13 12.65 -14.22 7.99
C LEU A 13 14.10 -14.65 7.87
N GLY A 14 14.30 -15.90 7.46
CA GLY A 14 15.64 -16.43 7.17
C GLY A 14 16.41 -15.51 6.22
N ALA A 15 17.73 -15.48 6.35
CA ALA A 15 18.60 -14.54 5.64
C ALA A 15 18.43 -14.56 4.10
N ASP A 16 18.16 -15.73 3.53
CA ASP A 16 17.86 -15.88 2.10
C ASP A 16 16.55 -15.19 1.70
N SER A 17 15.47 -15.41 2.47
CA SER A 17 14.18 -14.75 2.26
C SER A 17 14.28 -13.24 2.46
N LEU A 18 15.03 -12.78 3.47
CA LEU A 18 15.28 -11.36 3.69
C LEU A 18 16.06 -10.72 2.52
N ARG A 19 17.06 -11.42 1.98
CA ARG A 19 17.81 -10.98 0.80
C ARG A 19 16.88 -10.85 -0.42
N LYS A 20 16.03 -11.85 -0.67
CA LYS A 20 15.05 -11.84 -1.76
C LYS A 20 14.04 -10.71 -1.61
N LEU A 21 13.47 -10.53 -0.41
CA LEU A 21 12.56 -9.42 -0.11
C LEU A 21 13.25 -8.07 -0.30
N THR A 22 14.51 -7.93 0.14
CA THR A 22 15.28 -6.69 -0.04
C THR A 22 15.52 -6.39 -1.51
N MET A 23 15.77 -7.40 -2.34
CA MET A 23 15.96 -7.26 -3.78
C MET A 23 14.66 -6.85 -4.47
N ILE A 24 13.52 -7.44 -4.10
CA ILE A 24 12.21 -7.03 -4.64
C ILE A 24 11.89 -5.60 -4.20
N ALA A 25 12.04 -5.32 -2.91
CA ALA A 25 11.79 -4.00 -2.33
C ALA A 25 12.66 -2.91 -2.97
N SER A 26 13.92 -3.18 -3.32
CA SER A 26 14.79 -2.17 -3.96
C SER A 26 14.36 -1.81 -5.38
N GLN A 27 13.69 -2.72 -6.09
CA GLN A 27 13.10 -2.45 -7.42
C GLN A 27 11.89 -1.53 -7.31
N HIS A 28 11.04 -1.73 -6.29
CA HIS A 28 9.83 -0.94 -6.08
C HIS A 28 10.11 0.40 -5.37
N TYR A 29 11.12 0.43 -4.49
CA TYR A 29 11.48 1.59 -3.68
C TYR A 29 12.97 1.96 -3.87
N PRO A 30 13.38 2.49 -5.06
CA PRO A 30 14.78 2.73 -5.39
C PRO A 30 15.45 3.83 -4.54
N GLY A 31 14.68 4.74 -3.94
CA GLY A 31 15.20 5.75 -2.99
C GLY A 31 15.65 5.11 -1.67
N TRP A 32 14.87 4.17 -1.15
CA TRP A 32 15.21 3.38 0.04
C TRP A 32 16.43 2.48 -0.18
N ALA A 33 16.70 2.05 -1.42
CA ALA A 33 17.90 1.27 -1.72
C ALA A 33 19.19 2.10 -1.69
N LYS A 34 19.11 3.42 -1.90
CA LYS A 34 20.26 4.34 -1.97
C LYS A 34 20.59 5.00 -0.63
N GLU A 35 19.60 5.23 0.20
CA GLU A 35 19.79 5.73 1.56
C GLU A 35 19.98 4.52 2.49
N GLU A 36 21.21 4.29 2.98
CA GLU A 36 21.49 3.25 3.99
C GLU A 36 20.45 3.33 5.13
N LYS A 37 19.68 2.24 5.29
CA LYS A 37 18.27 2.27 5.69
C LYS A 37 18.06 2.40 7.19
N ARG A 38 17.20 3.34 7.62
CA ARG A 38 16.67 3.42 9.00
C ARG A 38 15.24 2.88 9.18
N SER A 39 14.51 2.57 8.10
CA SER A 39 13.10 2.15 8.17
C SER A 39 12.86 0.77 7.55
N GLY A 40 12.14 -0.10 8.29
CA GLY A 40 11.67 -1.41 7.85
C GLY A 40 10.40 -1.37 7.00
N GLU A 41 9.80 -0.20 6.82
CA GLU A 41 8.51 -0.04 6.14
C GLU A 41 8.49 -0.62 4.71
N PRO A 42 9.50 -0.39 3.85
CA PRO A 42 9.45 -0.92 2.49
C PRO A 42 9.53 -2.45 2.42
N LEU A 43 10.13 -3.10 3.42
CA LEU A 43 10.14 -4.56 3.53
C LEU A 43 8.76 -5.08 3.92
N ASN A 44 8.08 -4.44 4.87
CA ASN A 44 6.72 -4.81 5.26
C ASN A 44 5.77 -4.70 4.06
N MET A 45 5.82 -3.60 3.31
CA MET A 45 4.96 -3.42 2.12
C MET A 45 5.24 -4.46 1.04
N THR A 46 6.53 -4.76 0.80
CA THR A 46 6.93 -5.78 -0.17
C THR A 46 6.44 -7.17 0.25
N MET A 47 6.50 -7.48 1.54
CA MET A 47 5.99 -8.74 2.07
C MET A 47 4.48 -8.86 1.88
N SER A 48 3.70 -7.81 2.20
CA SER A 48 2.25 -7.78 1.98
C SER A 48 1.89 -7.96 0.50
N TYR A 49 2.64 -7.33 -0.42
CA TYR A 49 2.47 -7.53 -1.85
C TYR A 49 2.71 -8.99 -2.27
N CYS A 50 3.81 -9.59 -1.83
CA CYS A 50 4.13 -10.99 -2.13
C CYS A 50 3.07 -11.95 -1.60
N ILE A 51 2.54 -11.71 -0.39
CA ILE A 51 1.44 -12.48 0.18
C ILE A 51 0.20 -12.39 -0.71
N GLU A 52 -0.19 -11.19 -1.14
CA GLU A 52 -1.38 -11.01 -1.97
C GLU A 52 -1.26 -11.71 -3.33
N VAL A 53 -0.07 -11.67 -3.95
CA VAL A 53 0.19 -12.39 -5.21
C VAL A 53 0.07 -13.90 -5.00
N ALA A 54 0.70 -14.43 -3.96
CA ALA A 54 0.64 -15.86 -3.64
C ALA A 54 -0.78 -16.30 -3.28
N TYR A 55 -1.50 -15.53 -2.47
CA TYR A 55 -2.88 -15.78 -2.09
C TYR A 55 -3.78 -15.85 -3.32
N ASN A 56 -3.72 -14.87 -4.21
CA ASN A 56 -4.51 -14.86 -5.45
C ASN A 56 -4.21 -16.05 -6.37
N LEU A 57 -2.97 -16.54 -6.42
CA LEU A 57 -2.62 -17.74 -7.19
C LEU A 57 -3.27 -18.99 -6.60
N LEU A 58 -3.20 -19.13 -5.27
CA LEU A 58 -3.79 -20.25 -4.55
C LEU A 58 -5.32 -20.20 -4.58
N GLU A 59 -5.90 -19.01 -4.44
CA GLU A 59 -7.34 -18.78 -4.44
C GLU A 59 -7.97 -19.19 -5.79
N LYS A 60 -7.36 -18.83 -6.91
CA LYS A 60 -7.78 -19.28 -8.25
C LYS A 60 -7.72 -20.80 -8.47
N SER A 61 -6.87 -21.49 -7.72
CA SER A 61 -6.78 -22.96 -7.78
C SER A 61 -7.78 -23.68 -6.89
N ARG A 62 -8.57 -22.96 -6.07
CA ARG A 62 -9.58 -23.56 -5.22
C ARG A 62 -10.82 -23.92 -6.01
N THR A 63 -11.38 -25.09 -5.67
CA THR A 63 -12.69 -25.56 -6.15
C THR A 63 -13.84 -25.07 -5.28
N THR A 64 -13.55 -24.57 -4.07
CA THR A 64 -14.51 -24.03 -3.12
C THR A 64 -14.53 -22.51 -3.15
N LEU A 65 -15.67 -21.91 -2.77
CA LEU A 65 -15.78 -20.46 -2.67
C LEU A 65 -14.69 -19.87 -1.77
N PRO A 66 -14.13 -18.70 -2.15
CA PRO A 66 -13.06 -18.07 -1.39
C PRO A 66 -13.51 -17.74 0.05
N LEU A 67 -12.59 -17.94 1.00
CA LEU A 67 -12.77 -17.61 2.41
C LEU A 67 -12.77 -16.09 2.66
N TYR A 68 -12.08 -15.35 1.80
CA TYR A 68 -12.00 -13.90 1.75
C TYR A 68 -11.97 -13.47 0.30
N ASP A 69 -12.75 -12.45 -0.08
CA ASP A 69 -12.75 -11.94 -1.45
C ASP A 69 -11.37 -11.34 -1.78
N ALA A 70 -10.63 -12.02 -2.66
CA ALA A 70 -9.25 -11.67 -2.98
C ALA A 70 -9.14 -10.32 -3.70
N LEU A 71 -8.26 -9.42 -3.23
CA LEU A 71 -8.05 -8.14 -3.91
C LEU A 71 -7.21 -8.38 -5.17
N PRO A 72 -7.46 -7.64 -6.27
CA PRO A 72 -6.61 -7.75 -7.45
C PRO A 72 -5.17 -7.33 -7.08
N PRO A 73 -4.14 -8.12 -7.42
CA PRO A 73 -2.78 -7.81 -7.02
C PRO A 73 -2.32 -6.51 -7.68
N PRO A 74 -1.68 -5.58 -6.95
CA PRO A 74 -1.29 -4.29 -7.50
C PRO A 74 -0.07 -4.42 -8.42
N LYS A 75 -0.24 -4.11 -9.71
CA LYS A 75 0.75 -4.27 -10.78
C LYS A 75 1.45 -2.97 -11.16
N THR A 76 0.80 -1.83 -10.95
CA THR A 76 1.34 -0.51 -11.29
C THR A 76 1.71 0.26 -10.03
N VAL A 77 2.63 1.23 -10.14
CA VAL A 77 3.08 2.03 -8.97
C VAL A 77 1.90 2.71 -8.26
N LYS A 78 0.92 3.22 -9.01
CA LYS A 78 -0.27 3.83 -8.42
C LYS A 78 -1.17 2.82 -7.73
N ALA A 79 -1.37 1.63 -8.32
CA ALA A 79 -2.11 0.55 -7.68
C ALA A 79 -1.40 0.06 -6.41
N GLN A 80 -0.06 0.00 -6.42
CA GLN A 80 0.73 -0.33 -5.24
C GLN A 80 0.53 0.69 -4.13
N ILE A 81 0.56 1.99 -4.43
CA ILE A 81 0.29 3.03 -3.43
C ILE A 81 -1.13 2.93 -2.86
N LEU A 82 -2.15 2.69 -3.70
CA LEU A 82 -3.52 2.51 -3.22
C LEU A 82 -3.64 1.28 -2.29
N TYR A 83 -3.02 0.17 -2.68
CA TYR A 83 -2.97 -1.04 -1.88
C TYR A 83 -2.23 -0.80 -0.55
N ASP A 84 -1.13 -0.04 -0.60
CA ASP A 84 -0.35 0.33 0.57
C ASP A 84 -1.18 1.15 1.57
N ILE A 85 -1.99 2.09 1.06
CA ILE A 85 -2.91 2.87 1.88
C ILE A 85 -3.97 1.95 2.52
N TYR A 86 -4.56 1.03 1.76
CA TYR A 86 -5.51 0.04 2.29
C TYR A 86 -4.91 -0.75 3.45
N GLN A 87 -3.69 -1.27 3.31
CA GLN A 87 -3.00 -2.04 4.36
C GLN A 87 -2.77 -1.22 5.64
N ARG A 88 -2.46 0.07 5.51
CA ARG A 88 -2.32 0.97 6.67
C ARG A 88 -3.66 1.21 7.35
N VAL A 89 -4.70 1.48 6.57
CA VAL A 89 -6.06 1.73 7.08
C VAL A 89 -6.59 0.50 7.82
N THR A 90 -6.44 -0.70 7.26
CA THR A 90 -6.84 -1.95 7.93
C THR A 90 -6.02 -2.22 9.18
N THR A 91 -4.72 -1.95 9.18
CA THR A 91 -3.88 -2.06 10.39
C THR A 91 -4.33 -1.11 11.48
N LEU A 92 -4.58 0.16 11.16
CA LEU A 92 -5.09 1.15 12.12
C LEU A 92 -6.46 0.74 12.68
N LYS A 93 -7.35 0.22 11.83
CA LYS A 93 -8.66 -0.31 12.21
C LYS A 93 -8.53 -1.50 13.16
N GLY A 94 -7.66 -2.47 12.84
CA GLY A 94 -7.37 -3.63 13.69
C GLY A 94 -6.81 -3.24 15.07
N ASN A 95 -6.10 -2.12 15.15
CA ASN A 95 -5.62 -1.53 16.40
C ASN A 95 -6.66 -0.67 17.14
N GLY A 96 -7.91 -0.64 16.67
CA GLY A 96 -9.01 0.09 17.31
C GLY A 96 -9.07 1.59 17.00
N SER A 97 -8.34 2.07 15.99
CA SER A 97 -8.41 3.48 15.59
C SER A 97 -9.79 3.82 14.99
N SER A 98 -10.27 5.03 15.22
CA SER A 98 -11.47 5.56 14.57
C SER A 98 -11.16 6.09 13.16
N THR A 99 -12.18 6.23 12.32
CA THR A 99 -12.04 6.82 10.97
C THR A 99 -11.37 8.20 11.01
N ALA A 100 -11.74 9.05 11.97
CA ALA A 100 -11.13 10.36 12.14
C ALA A 100 -9.63 10.30 12.48
N GLN A 101 -9.21 9.31 13.27
CA GLN A 101 -7.79 9.07 13.57
C GLN A 101 -7.02 8.57 12.34
N MET A 102 -7.64 7.72 11.51
CA MET A 102 -7.06 7.27 10.25
C MET A 102 -6.87 8.43 9.27
N VAL A 103 -7.89 9.27 9.10
CA VAL A 103 -7.82 10.48 8.28
C VAL A 103 -6.72 11.42 8.76
N LEU A 104 -6.63 11.65 10.07
CA LEU A 104 -5.58 12.47 10.66
C LEU A 104 -4.18 11.91 10.33
N TYR A 105 -3.98 10.61 10.51
CA TYR A 105 -2.71 9.94 10.20
C TYR A 105 -2.35 10.09 8.72
N LEU A 106 -3.27 9.80 7.80
CA LEU A 106 -3.01 9.86 6.36
C LEU A 106 -2.66 11.28 5.89
N ASN A 107 -3.34 12.29 6.43
CA ASN A 107 -3.06 13.70 6.16
C ASN A 107 -1.69 14.13 6.71
N GLN A 108 -1.35 13.73 7.94
CA GLN A 108 -0.04 14.06 8.55
C GLN A 108 1.12 13.40 7.80
N ALA A 109 0.93 12.16 7.36
CA ALA A 109 1.90 11.42 6.58
C ALA A 109 1.93 11.82 5.08
N GLN A 110 1.05 12.75 4.66
CA GLN A 110 0.95 13.23 3.29
C GLN A 110 0.77 12.11 2.25
N PHE A 111 -0.08 11.12 2.56
CA PHE A 111 -0.45 10.11 1.57
C PHE A 111 -1.40 10.69 0.52
N PRO A 112 -1.25 10.34 -0.77
CA PRO A 112 -2.18 10.78 -1.81
C PRO A 112 -3.56 10.13 -1.61
N THR A 113 -4.62 10.90 -1.86
CA THR A 113 -6.00 10.38 -1.91
C THR A 113 -6.20 9.46 -3.12
N PRO A 114 -7.29 8.66 -3.17
CA PRO A 114 -7.64 7.91 -4.37
C PRO A 114 -7.69 8.81 -5.62
N ASP A 115 -8.32 9.98 -5.53
CA ASP A 115 -8.42 10.94 -6.63
C ASP A 115 -7.05 11.44 -7.12
N ASP A 116 -6.10 11.68 -6.21
CA ASP A 116 -4.73 12.04 -6.56
C ASP A 116 -4.04 10.92 -7.37
N LEU A 117 -4.34 9.66 -7.07
CA LEU A 117 -3.86 8.51 -7.83
C LEU A 117 -4.54 8.45 -9.22
N PHE A 118 -5.81 8.82 -9.33
CA PHE A 118 -6.49 8.89 -10.63
C PHE A 118 -6.18 10.15 -11.44
N ALA A 119 -5.52 11.16 -10.87
CA ALA A 119 -5.10 12.34 -11.63
C ALA A 119 -4.15 11.97 -12.78
N ASP A 120 -4.28 12.66 -13.93
CA ASP A 120 -3.38 12.49 -15.09
C ASP A 120 -1.99 13.15 -14.91
N LYS A 121 -1.59 13.36 -13.65
CA LYS A 121 -0.31 13.93 -13.26
C LYS A 121 0.65 12.79 -12.87
N PRO A 122 1.97 12.96 -13.12
CA PRO A 122 2.97 12.02 -12.61
C PRO A 122 2.93 12.01 -11.08
N LEU A 123 3.14 10.84 -10.48
CA LEU A 123 3.09 10.64 -9.01
C LEU A 123 3.95 11.63 -8.23
N THR A 124 5.11 12.00 -8.76
CA THR A 124 6.00 13.01 -8.13
C THR A 124 5.37 14.40 -8.01
N ALA A 125 4.39 14.73 -8.85
CA ALA A 125 3.65 15.98 -8.79
C ALA A 125 2.50 15.90 -7.77
N ALA A 126 1.80 14.76 -7.72
CA ALA A 126 0.76 14.51 -6.70
C ALA A 126 1.35 14.44 -5.28
N ALA A 127 2.52 13.81 -5.12
CA ALA A 127 3.21 13.67 -3.84
C ALA A 127 3.75 15.00 -3.26
N ARG A 128 3.83 16.08 -4.04
CA ARG A 128 4.33 17.38 -3.53
C ARG A 128 3.30 18.13 -2.69
N LYS A 129 2.01 17.92 -2.95
CA LYS A 129 0.91 18.53 -2.21
C LYS A 129 -0.34 17.70 -2.48
N PRO A 130 -0.47 16.52 -1.84
CA PRO A 130 -1.65 15.68 -2.01
C PRO A 130 -2.90 16.39 -1.50
N SER A 131 -4.04 15.98 -2.04
CA SER A 131 -5.34 16.42 -1.55
C SER A 131 -5.54 15.93 -0.11
N ARG A 132 -6.38 16.62 0.65
CA ARG A 132 -6.67 16.21 2.03
C ARG A 132 -7.65 15.04 2.03
N TRP A 133 -7.34 14.05 2.84
CA TRP A 133 -8.25 12.96 3.19
C TRP A 133 -9.44 13.48 3.99
N ASP A 134 -10.62 12.94 3.69
CA ASP A 134 -11.81 13.02 4.51
C ASP A 134 -12.35 11.62 4.89
N ASN A 135 -13.43 11.57 5.68
CA ASN A 135 -14.00 10.30 6.12
C ASN A 135 -14.58 9.48 4.96
N ARG A 136 -15.12 10.14 3.92
CA ARG A 136 -15.72 9.47 2.76
C ARG A 136 -14.65 8.74 1.97
N ASP A 137 -13.45 9.30 1.88
CA ASP A 137 -12.31 8.63 1.26
C ASP A 137 -11.99 7.30 1.97
N ILE A 138 -12.06 7.24 3.30
CA ILE A 138 -11.86 5.99 4.05
C ILE A 138 -12.99 4.99 3.78
N ASP A 139 -14.22 5.48 3.75
CA ASP A 139 -15.42 4.66 3.47
C ASP A 139 -15.39 4.09 2.04
N THR A 140 -14.62 4.69 1.11
CA THR A 140 -14.37 4.10 -0.21
C THR A 140 -13.37 2.95 -0.19
N ILE A 141 -12.61 2.75 0.89
CA ILE A 141 -11.50 1.79 0.97
C ILE A 141 -11.87 0.58 1.82
N ILE A 142 -12.48 0.82 2.99
CA ILE A 142 -12.93 -0.24 3.89
C ILE A 142 -14.39 -0.06 4.30
N THR A 143 -15.07 -1.18 4.53
CA THR A 143 -16.37 -1.21 5.20
C THR A 143 -16.21 -0.90 6.69
N ARG A 144 -17.34 -0.67 7.37
CA ARG A 144 -17.37 -0.46 8.83
C ARG A 144 -16.67 -1.57 9.62
N ASP A 145 -16.73 -2.80 9.09
CA ASP A 145 -16.15 -4.01 9.69
C ASP A 145 -14.69 -4.27 9.27
N GLY A 146 -14.09 -3.31 8.53
CA GLY A 146 -12.70 -3.38 8.11
C GLY A 146 -12.44 -4.28 6.90
N GLN A 147 -13.48 -4.71 6.20
CA GLN A 147 -13.36 -5.47 4.95
C GLN A 147 -13.10 -4.51 3.78
N PRO A 148 -12.35 -4.93 2.74
CA PRO A 148 -12.19 -4.13 1.52
C PRO A 148 -13.54 -3.91 0.83
N THR A 149 -13.77 -2.71 0.29
CA THR A 149 -14.97 -2.38 -0.49
C THR A 149 -14.87 -2.84 -1.95
N ASP A 150 -16.01 -2.90 -2.64
CA ASP A 150 -16.04 -3.10 -4.09
C ASP A 150 -15.38 -1.95 -4.85
N LEU A 151 -15.57 -0.72 -4.37
CA LEU A 151 -14.96 0.47 -4.98
C LEU A 151 -13.42 0.42 -4.93
N LEU A 152 -12.83 -0.09 -3.84
CA LEU A 152 -11.39 -0.33 -3.77
C LEU A 152 -10.93 -1.33 -4.84
N ARG A 153 -11.70 -2.41 -5.07
CA ARG A 153 -11.38 -3.41 -6.10
C ARG A 153 -11.41 -2.79 -7.48
N GLU A 154 -12.48 -2.06 -7.79
CA GLU A 154 -12.63 -1.36 -9.06
C GLU A 154 -11.46 -0.39 -9.29
N HIS A 155 -11.10 0.38 -8.26
CA HIS A 155 -9.97 1.30 -8.33
C HIS A 155 -8.64 0.59 -8.59
N LEU A 156 -8.35 -0.49 -7.87
CA LEU A 156 -7.13 -1.28 -8.08
C LEU A 156 -7.10 -1.88 -9.49
N GLN A 157 -8.21 -2.42 -9.99
CA GLN A 157 -8.29 -2.94 -11.35
C GLN A 157 -8.08 -1.85 -12.40
N ALA A 158 -8.70 -0.68 -12.21
CA ALA A 158 -8.57 0.46 -13.12
C ALA A 158 -7.13 0.98 -13.16
N LEU A 159 -6.49 1.16 -11.99
CA LEU A 159 -5.09 1.59 -11.90
C LEU A 159 -4.11 0.56 -12.48
N ASN A 160 -4.44 -0.74 -12.39
CA ASN A 160 -3.65 -1.81 -12.98
C ASN A 160 -3.70 -1.82 -14.51
N LYS A 161 -4.85 -1.49 -15.10
CA LYS A 161 -5.04 -1.43 -16.57
C LYS A 161 -4.56 -0.13 -17.18
N ARG A 162 -4.48 0.95 -16.39
CA ARG A 162 -4.12 2.29 -16.88
C ARG A 162 -2.62 2.44 -17.12
N GLY A 163 -2.27 2.97 -18.30
CA GLY A 163 -0.90 3.38 -18.62
C GLY A 163 -0.40 4.46 -17.65
N GLN A 164 0.74 4.19 -16.99
CA GLN A 164 1.33 5.12 -16.02
C GLN A 164 2.43 5.95 -16.68
N ARG A 165 2.27 7.28 -16.68
CA ARG A 165 3.34 8.19 -17.12
C ARG A 165 4.54 8.07 -16.19
N LYS A 166 5.62 7.45 -16.67
CA LYS A 166 6.92 7.50 -16.03
C LYS A 166 7.50 8.90 -16.23
N ARG A 167 7.89 9.58 -15.16
CA ARG A 167 8.68 10.81 -15.32
C ARG A 167 10.03 10.42 -15.92
N ALA A 168 10.42 11.01 -17.04
CA ALA A 168 11.78 10.88 -17.53
C ALA A 168 12.75 11.42 -16.46
N PRO A 169 13.78 10.66 -16.04
CA PRO A 169 14.81 11.22 -15.17
C PRO A 169 15.46 12.41 -15.89
N GLY A 170 15.35 13.61 -15.33
CA GLY A 170 16.00 14.82 -15.87
C GLY A 170 15.09 15.87 -16.52
N ALA A 171 13.78 15.68 -16.60
CA ALA A 171 12.87 16.72 -17.11
C ALA A 171 12.75 17.87 -16.09
N LYS A 172 13.58 18.92 -16.27
CA LYS A 172 13.43 20.21 -15.59
C LYS A 172 12.08 20.81 -15.95
N SER A 173 11.38 21.32 -14.94
CA SER A 173 10.21 22.18 -15.14
C SER A 173 10.67 23.39 -15.94
N VAL A 174 10.19 23.51 -17.19
CA VAL A 174 10.23 24.81 -17.86
C VAL A 174 9.19 25.69 -17.17
N ARG A 175 9.59 26.94 -16.97
CA ARG A 175 9.03 27.93 -16.06
C ARG A 175 7.63 28.39 -16.46
#